data_AF-A0A1H0GQP1-F1
#
_entry.id   AF-A0A1H0GQP1-F1
#
_cell.length_a   1.000
_cell.length_b   1.000
_cell.length_c   1.000
_cell.angle_alpha   90.00
_cell.angle_beta   90.00
_cell.angle_gamma   90.00
#
_symmetry.space_group_name_H-M   'P 1'
#
loop_
_entity.id
_entity.type
_entity.pdbx_description
1 polymer ?
#
loop_
_entity_poly.entity_id
_entity_poly.type
_entity_poly.pdbx_seq_one_letter_code
_entity_poly.pdbx_strand_id
1 'polypeptide(L)'
;MVEIPYGKRMKPRYVRFLIITAVGIALVAFGLDIPWLLITLIVLGVLNAVVCAGALYVLTKQPHTISADELRLRQLGFFDWRIPTADLGAARIAERGHKGQRSVEVIGDALVIQSLTRTNVSVPFREPQLVDLGKTGAKRVERVEFWADDPERAVREINARTT
;
A
#
# COMPACT_ATOMS: atom_id res chain seq x y z
N MET A 1 -5.06 19.83 -1.72
CA MET A 1 -4.55 18.44 -1.80
C MET A 1 -5.56 17.54 -1.12
N VAL A 2 -6.00 16.47 -1.79
CA VAL A 2 -6.98 15.51 -1.26
C VAL A 2 -6.27 14.19 -1.01
N GLU A 3 -6.47 13.62 0.18
CA GLU A 3 -5.93 12.31 0.53
C GLU A 3 -6.79 11.18 -0.04
N ILE A 4 -6.12 10.14 -0.54
CA ILE A 4 -6.72 8.89 -0.98
C ILE A 4 -6.10 7.77 -0.12
N PRO A 5 -6.75 7.42 1.02
CA PRO A 5 -6.29 6.35 1.89
C PRO A 5 -6.36 4.98 1.22
N TYR A 6 -5.46 4.07 1.57
CA TYR A 6 -5.41 2.69 1.04
C TYR A 6 -5.22 1.63 2.13
N GLY A 7 -5.22 2.04 3.40
CA GLY A 7 -4.81 1.22 4.53
C GLY A 7 -5.91 0.39 5.17
N LYS A 8 -7.19 0.60 4.86
CA LYS A 8 -8.34 -0.02 5.55
C LYS A 8 -8.28 -1.55 5.56
N ARG A 9 -7.78 -2.18 4.48
CA ARG A 9 -7.62 -3.64 4.40
C ARG A 9 -6.38 -4.17 5.13
N MET A 10 -5.33 -3.35 5.23
CA MET A 10 -4.04 -3.77 5.77
C MET A 10 -3.96 -3.56 7.29
N LYS A 11 -4.49 -2.45 7.82
CA LYS A 11 -4.42 -2.10 9.25
C LYS A 11 -4.95 -3.22 10.17
N PRO A 12 -6.12 -3.86 9.90
CA PRO A 12 -6.63 -4.95 10.75
C PRO A 12 -5.73 -6.18 10.78
N ARG A 13 -4.87 -6.39 9.77
CA ARG A 13 -3.90 -7.50 9.79
C ARG A 13 -2.81 -7.26 10.84
N TYR A 14 -2.25 -6.05 10.88
CA TYR A 14 -1.21 -5.70 11.87
C TYR A 14 -1.75 -5.69 13.29
N VAL A 15 -2.98 -5.19 13.50
CA VAL A 15 -3.64 -5.24 14.81
C VAL A 15 -3.85 -6.69 15.26
N ARG A 16 -4.30 -7.59 14.37
CA ARG A 16 -4.43 -9.01 14.70
C ARG A 16 -3.10 -9.66 15.05
N PHE A 17 -2.01 -9.35 14.35
CA PHE A 17 -0.69 -9.86 14.72
C PHE A 17 -0.25 -9.41 16.10
N LEU A 18 -0.47 -8.14 16.47
CA LEU A 18 -0.20 -7.65 17.82
C LEU A 18 -0.97 -8.43 18.88
N ILE A 19 -2.27 -8.65 18.67
CA ILE A 19 -3.12 -9.39 19.60
C ILE A 19 -2.67 -10.84 19.73
N ILE A 20 -2.48 -11.54 18.62
CA ILE A 20 -2.07 -12.96 18.60
C ILE A 20 -0.72 -13.13 19.31
N THR A 21 0.24 -12.24 19.05
CA THR A 21 1.54 -12.28 19.72
C THR A 21 1.41 -12.03 21.22
N ALA A 22 0.63 -11.04 21.65
CA ALA A 22 0.42 -10.76 23.07
C ALA A 22 -0.25 -11.93 23.80
N VAL A 23 -1.27 -12.54 23.19
CA VAL A 23 -1.93 -13.74 23.74
C VAL A 23 -0.96 -14.91 23.81
N GLY A 24 -0.14 -15.14 22.77
CA GLY A 24 0.85 -16.21 22.77
C GLY A 24 1.89 -16.06 23.89
N ILE A 25 2.39 -14.84 24.11
CA ILE A 25 3.32 -14.56 25.22
C ILE A 25 2.64 -14.81 26.57
N ALA A 26 1.40 -14.35 26.75
CA ALA A 26 0.65 -14.55 28.00
C ALA A 26 0.43 -16.03 28.31
N LEU A 27 0.05 -16.84 27.31
CA LEU A 27 -0.13 -18.28 27.48
C LEU A 27 1.15 -18.97 27.96
N VAL A 28 2.31 -18.60 27.43
CA VAL A 28 3.59 -19.15 27.91
C VAL A 28 3.91 -18.64 29.31
N ALA A 29 3.69 -17.36 29.59
CA ALA A 29 3.95 -16.78 30.92
C ALA A 29 3.11 -17.44 32.03
N PHE A 30 1.86 -17.84 31.74
CA PHE A 30 0.97 -18.47 32.72
C PHE A 30 1.03 -20.00 32.72
N GLY A 31 1.37 -20.62 31.59
CA GLY A 31 1.28 -22.07 31.40
C GLY A 31 2.61 -22.82 31.46
N LEU A 32 3.75 -22.12 31.37
CA LEU A 32 5.08 -22.73 31.27
C LEU A 32 6.09 -22.00 32.16
N ASP A 33 6.69 -22.73 33.10
CA ASP A 33 7.79 -22.21 33.93
C ASP A 33 9.15 -22.37 33.23
N ILE A 34 9.27 -21.79 32.03
CA ILE A 34 10.47 -21.87 31.20
C ILE A 34 10.97 -20.44 30.92
N PRO A 35 11.82 -19.87 31.79
CA PRO A 35 12.20 -18.46 31.73
C PRO A 35 12.87 -18.04 30.41
N TRP A 36 13.75 -18.86 29.85
CA TRP A 36 14.45 -18.53 28.60
C TRP A 36 13.48 -18.42 27.41
N LEU A 37 12.44 -19.25 27.39
CA LEU A 37 11.42 -19.23 26.34
C LEU A 37 10.59 -17.95 26.46
N LEU A 38 10.17 -17.59 27.67
CA LEU A 38 9.43 -16.35 27.91
C LEU A 38 10.23 -15.12 27.48
N ILE A 39 11.51 -15.03 27.87
CA ILE A 39 12.40 -13.93 27.46
C ILE A 39 12.50 -13.87 25.93
N THR A 40 12.69 -15.01 25.28
CA THR A 40 12.78 -15.09 23.80
C THR A 40 11.51 -14.57 23.14
N LEU A 41 10.34 -15.00 23.63
CA LEU A 41 9.06 -14.57 23.09
C LEU A 41 8.76 -13.09 23.34
N ILE A 42 9.18 -12.55 24.49
CA ILE A 42 9.07 -11.11 24.77
C ILE A 42 9.93 -10.32 23.77
N VAL A 43 11.19 -10.72 23.54
CA VAL A 43 12.07 -10.04 22.58
C VAL A 43 11.47 -10.08 21.17
N LEU A 44 11.02 -11.25 20.71
CA LEU A 44 10.34 -11.38 19.42
C LEU A 44 9.05 -10.57 19.36
N GLY A 45 8.31 -10.51 20.48
CA GLY A 45 7.09 -9.73 20.62
C GLY A 45 7.32 -8.23 20.48
N VAL A 46 8.37 -7.71 21.12
CA VAL A 46 8.77 -6.30 20.99
C VAL A 46 9.19 -5.99 19.56
N LEU A 47 10.00 -6.84 18.92
CA LEU A 47 10.40 -6.66 17.52
C LEU A 47 9.18 -6.65 16.59
N ASN A 48 8.25 -7.60 16.76
CA ASN A 48 6.99 -7.63 16.01
C ASN A 48 6.15 -6.37 16.26
N ALA A 49 6.10 -5.89 17.50
CA ALA A 49 5.35 -4.69 17.85
C ALA A 49 5.90 -3.44 17.16
N VAL A 50 7.22 -3.28 17.12
CA VAL A 50 7.89 -2.18 16.40
C VAL A 50 7.55 -2.23 14.91
N VAL A 51 7.63 -3.40 14.28
CA VAL A 51 7.30 -3.56 12.85
C VAL A 51 5.82 -3.23 12.57
N CYS A 52 4.90 -3.76 13.39
CA CYS A 52 3.47 -3.50 13.23
C CYS A 52 3.13 -2.03 13.47
N ALA A 53 3.70 -1.40 14.49
CA ALA A 53 3.51 0.02 14.77
C ALA A 53 4.03 0.90 13.62
N GLY A 54 5.22 0.60 13.09
CA GLY A 54 5.77 1.29 11.91
C GLY A 54 4.86 1.16 10.69
N ALA A 55 4.37 -0.06 10.40
CA ALA A 55 3.44 -0.28 9.30
C ALA A 55 2.13 0.49 9.48
N LEU A 56 1.53 0.47 10.68
CA LEU A 56 0.32 1.22 11.01
C LEU A 56 0.52 2.74 10.88
N TYR A 57 1.68 3.24 11.31
CA TYR A 57 2.07 4.64 11.17
C TYR A 57 2.12 5.04 9.69
N VAL A 58 2.84 4.28 8.87
CA VAL A 58 2.97 4.57 7.43
C VAL A 58 1.62 4.51 6.72
N LEU A 59 0.81 3.48 6.97
CA LEU A 59 -0.55 3.34 6.40
C LEU A 59 -1.52 4.45 6.83
N THR A 60 -1.16 5.23 7.85
CA THR A 60 -1.98 6.34 8.35
C THR A 60 -1.43 7.69 7.92
N LYS A 61 -0.10 7.85 7.86
CA LYS A 61 0.57 9.13 7.60
C LYS A 61 1.02 9.32 6.16
N GLN A 62 1.01 8.26 5.36
CA GLN A 62 1.43 8.32 3.96
C GLN A 62 0.33 7.83 3.01
N PRO A 63 -0.86 8.47 3.00
CA PRO A 63 -1.85 8.17 1.97
C PRO A 63 -1.31 8.58 0.59
N HIS A 64 -1.97 8.08 -0.46
CA HIS A 64 -1.83 8.71 -1.77
C HIS A 64 -2.48 10.09 -1.71
N THR A 65 -2.07 11.00 -2.60
CA THR A 65 -2.63 12.34 -2.65
C THR A 65 -2.84 12.81 -4.07
N ILE A 66 -3.91 13.55 -4.31
CA ILE A 66 -4.16 14.24 -5.57
C ILE A 66 -4.21 15.76 -5.32
N SER A 67 -3.46 16.53 -6.11
CA SER A 67 -3.51 17.98 -6.19
C SER A 67 -3.91 18.42 -7.60
N ALA A 68 -3.98 19.73 -7.85
CA ALA A 68 -4.21 20.25 -9.19
C ALA A 68 -3.05 19.90 -10.15
N ASP A 69 -1.83 19.72 -9.62
CA ASP A 69 -0.61 19.55 -10.41
C ASP A 69 -0.14 18.10 -10.47
N GLU A 70 -0.38 17.29 -9.43
CA GLU A 70 0.15 15.93 -9.35
C GLU A 70 -0.78 14.93 -8.66
N LEU A 71 -0.75 13.69 -9.18
CA LEU A 71 -1.13 12.49 -8.46
C LEU A 71 0.14 11.88 -7.85
N ARG A 72 0.19 11.82 -6.52
CA ARG A 72 1.27 11.20 -5.77
C ARG A 72 0.83 9.87 -5.19
N LEU A 73 1.45 8.81 -5.66
CA LEU A 73 1.19 7.44 -5.24
C LEU A 73 2.31 6.98 -4.30
N ARG A 74 1.92 6.35 -3.20
CA ARG A 74 2.84 5.95 -2.12
C ARG A 74 2.53 4.54 -1.65
N GLN A 75 3.55 3.72 -1.41
CA GLN A 75 3.33 2.38 -0.86
C GLN A 75 4.33 2.04 0.23
N LEU A 76 3.80 1.86 1.44
CA LEU A 76 4.50 1.39 2.65
C LEU A 76 5.85 2.09 2.93
N GLY A 77 6.02 3.35 2.52
CA GLY A 77 7.26 4.13 2.75
C GLY A 77 8.45 3.73 1.88
N PHE A 78 8.28 2.76 0.97
CA PHE A 78 9.33 2.28 0.07
C PHE A 78 9.17 2.77 -1.36
N PHE A 79 7.97 3.22 -1.70
CA PHE A 79 7.64 3.73 -3.03
C PHE A 79 6.94 5.08 -2.90
N ASP A 80 7.40 6.05 -3.68
CA ASP A 80 6.81 7.38 -3.79
C ASP A 80 7.00 7.85 -5.22
N TRP A 81 5.90 7.97 -5.97
CA TRP A 81 5.93 8.41 -7.35
C TRP A 81 4.96 9.56 -7.53
N ARG A 82 5.45 10.63 -8.16
CA ARG A 82 4.70 11.84 -8.49
C ARG A 82 4.46 11.85 -9.99
N ILE A 83 3.20 11.97 -10.37
CA ILE A 83 2.77 11.97 -11.76
C ILE A 83 2.03 13.29 -12.00
N PRO A 84 2.45 14.11 -12.97
CA PRO A 84 1.71 15.30 -13.34
C PRO A 84 0.26 14.96 -13.73
N THR A 85 -0.71 15.75 -13.25
CA THR A 85 -2.13 15.58 -13.59
C THR A 85 -2.39 15.77 -15.09
N ALA A 86 -1.57 16.61 -15.74
CA ALA A 86 -1.60 16.84 -17.18
C ALA A 86 -1.31 15.57 -18.00
N ASP A 87 -0.61 14.60 -17.43
CA ASP A 87 -0.25 13.33 -18.08
C ASP A 87 -1.31 12.24 -17.87
N LEU A 88 -2.32 12.50 -17.03
CA LEU A 88 -3.36 11.53 -16.69
C LEU A 88 -4.58 11.66 -17.62
N GLY A 89 -5.11 10.52 -18.01
CA GLY A 89 -6.45 10.41 -18.60
C GLY A 89 -7.53 10.22 -17.54
N ALA A 90 -8.76 9.94 -18.00
CA ALA A 90 -9.89 9.72 -17.10
C ALA A 90 -9.71 8.44 -16.27
N ALA A 91 -9.70 8.60 -14.95
CA ALA A 91 -9.73 7.52 -14.00
C ALA A 91 -11.06 6.77 -14.04
N ARG A 92 -11.00 5.47 -13.75
CA ARG A 92 -12.16 4.59 -13.62
C ARG A 92 -12.00 3.60 -12.47
N ILE A 93 -13.14 3.14 -11.96
CA ILE A 93 -13.17 2.02 -11.04
C ILE A 93 -12.92 0.75 -11.86
N ALA A 94 -11.90 -0.02 -11.46
CA ALA A 94 -11.52 -1.25 -12.13
C ALA A 94 -10.93 -2.20 -11.10
N GLU A 95 -11.77 -3.11 -10.56
CA GLU A 95 -11.28 -4.13 -9.63
C GLU A 95 -10.51 -5.22 -10.39
N ARG A 96 -9.26 -5.43 -10.00
CA ARG A 96 -8.38 -6.44 -10.60
C ARG A 96 -7.65 -7.21 -9.54
N GLY A 97 -7.63 -8.54 -9.69
CA GLY A 97 -6.77 -9.43 -8.95
C GLY A 97 -5.47 -9.64 -9.69
N HIS A 98 -4.35 -9.55 -8.96
CA HIS A 98 -3.01 -9.67 -9.51
C HIS A 98 -2.31 -10.89 -8.92
N LYS A 99 -1.52 -11.58 -9.74
CA LYS A 99 -0.76 -12.77 -9.32
C LYS A 99 0.67 -12.47 -8.88
N GLY A 100 1.13 -11.24 -9.09
CA GLY A 100 2.52 -10.95 -8.83
C GLY A 100 2.81 -10.77 -7.35
N GLN A 101 4.11 -10.65 -7.07
CA GLN A 101 4.68 -11.00 -5.76
C GLN A 101 5.10 -9.77 -4.96
N ARG A 102 5.15 -8.59 -5.59
CA ARG A 102 5.65 -7.36 -4.98
C ARG A 102 4.55 -6.32 -4.85
N SER A 103 4.55 -5.56 -3.76
CA SER A 103 3.54 -4.50 -3.55
C SER A 103 3.49 -3.47 -4.67
N VAL A 104 4.60 -3.23 -5.36
CA VAL A 104 4.70 -2.40 -6.57
C VAL A 104 5.45 -3.18 -7.64
N GLU A 105 4.83 -3.34 -8.81
CA GLU A 105 5.43 -4.01 -9.96
C GLU A 105 4.75 -3.60 -11.27
N VAL A 106 5.41 -3.84 -12.39
CA VAL A 106 4.81 -3.66 -13.72
C VAL A 106 4.29 -5.01 -14.21
N ILE A 107 2.99 -5.09 -14.49
CA ILE A 107 2.32 -6.27 -15.04
C ILE A 107 1.74 -5.89 -16.41
N GLY A 108 2.31 -6.48 -17.47
CA GLY A 108 1.98 -6.08 -18.83
C GLY A 108 2.35 -4.61 -19.08
N ASP A 109 1.34 -3.80 -19.40
CA ASP A 109 1.40 -2.37 -19.68
C ASP A 109 1.06 -1.48 -18.46
N ALA A 110 0.76 -2.07 -17.30
CA ALA A 110 0.30 -1.33 -16.13
C ALA A 110 1.35 -1.32 -15.02
N LEU A 111 1.57 -0.14 -14.41
CA LEU A 111 2.17 -0.09 -13.08
C LEU A 111 1.09 -0.45 -12.05
N VAL A 112 1.33 -1.52 -11.31
CA VAL A 112 0.39 -2.06 -10.32
C VAL A 112 0.93 -1.80 -8.92
N ILE A 113 0.19 -0.99 -8.15
CA ILE A 113 0.41 -0.72 -6.73
C ILE A 113 -0.67 -1.46 -5.94
N GLN A 114 -0.38 -2.70 -5.62
CA GLN A 114 -1.37 -3.63 -5.09
C GLN A 114 -1.48 -3.59 -3.57
N SER A 115 -2.71 -3.70 -3.08
CA SER A 115 -3.04 -3.92 -1.66
C SER A 115 -3.65 -5.31 -1.52
N LEU A 116 -2.91 -6.21 -0.84
CA LEU A 116 -3.28 -7.63 -0.71
C LEU A 116 -3.68 -8.25 -2.08
N THR A 117 -2.77 -8.14 -3.05
CA THR A 117 -2.88 -8.68 -4.42
C THR A 117 -4.08 -8.17 -5.25
N ARG A 118 -4.62 -7.00 -4.90
CA ARG A 118 -5.71 -6.36 -5.65
C ARG A 118 -5.50 -4.86 -5.85
N THR A 119 -6.08 -4.34 -6.92
CA THR A 119 -6.29 -2.92 -7.19
C THR A 119 -7.77 -2.67 -7.50
N ASN A 120 -8.22 -1.42 -7.36
CA ASN A 120 -9.63 -1.05 -7.63
C ASN A 120 -9.80 0.28 -8.37
N VAL A 121 -8.72 1.03 -8.58
CA VAL A 121 -8.69 2.26 -9.38
C VAL A 121 -7.69 2.05 -10.51
N SER A 122 -8.06 2.46 -11.72
CA SER A 122 -7.18 2.47 -12.89
C SER A 122 -7.21 3.86 -13.53
N VAL A 123 -6.03 4.40 -13.79
CA VAL A 123 -5.84 5.70 -14.44
C VAL A 123 -4.92 5.51 -15.64
N PRO A 124 -5.41 5.68 -16.87
CA PRO A 124 -4.55 5.65 -18.04
C PRO A 124 -3.67 6.91 -18.08
N PHE A 125 -2.51 6.81 -18.69
CA PHE A 125 -1.71 7.97 -19.08
C PHE A 125 -2.15 8.46 -20.46
N ARG A 126 -2.05 9.76 -20.71
CA ARG A 126 -2.27 10.34 -22.05
C ARG A 126 -1.16 9.90 -23.01
N GLU A 127 0.06 9.89 -22.50
CA GLU A 127 1.23 9.32 -23.18
C GLU A 127 1.91 8.28 -22.28
N PRO A 128 2.40 7.15 -22.82
CA PRO A 128 3.01 6.12 -21.99
C PRO A 128 4.25 6.62 -21.24
N GLN A 129 4.31 6.33 -19.95
CA GLN A 129 5.33 6.79 -19.03
C GLN A 129 6.43 5.76 -18.86
N LEU A 130 7.67 6.21 -18.63
CA LEU A 130 8.77 5.33 -18.24
C LEU A 130 8.87 5.30 -16.71
N VAL A 131 8.79 4.10 -16.14
CA VAL A 131 8.93 3.87 -14.70
C VAL A 131 10.12 2.97 -14.46
N ASP A 132 11.09 3.46 -13.68
CA ASP A 132 12.20 2.67 -13.20
C ASP A 132 11.92 2.19 -11.77
N LEU A 133 11.78 0.86 -11.61
CA LEU A 133 11.62 0.21 -10.31
C LEU A 133 12.96 -0.32 -9.76
N GLY A 134 14.08 0.20 -10.26
CA GLY A 134 15.44 -0.16 -9.88
C GLY A 134 15.85 -1.51 -10.45
N LYS A 135 15.66 -2.59 -9.68
CA LYS A 135 16.18 -3.94 -10.02
C LYS A 135 15.63 -4.52 -11.32
N THR A 136 14.50 -4.03 -11.81
CA THR A 136 13.87 -4.49 -13.06
C THR A 136 14.08 -3.53 -14.23
N GLY A 137 14.80 -2.43 -14.01
CA GLY A 137 15.03 -1.37 -14.98
C GLY A 137 13.79 -0.54 -15.33
N ALA A 138 13.99 0.42 -16.22
CA ALA A 138 12.93 1.24 -16.78
C ALA A 138 11.98 0.43 -17.66
N LYS A 139 10.68 0.56 -17.42
CA LYS A 139 9.61 -0.05 -18.22
C LYS A 139 8.61 1.00 -18.67
N ARG A 140 8.13 0.85 -19.90
CA ARG A 140 7.05 1.67 -20.45
C ARG A 140 5.71 1.17 -19.93
N VAL A 141 4.91 2.07 -19.37
CA VAL A 141 3.57 1.77 -18.84
C VAL A 141 2.55 2.75 -19.42
N GLU A 142 1.37 2.25 -19.73
CA GLU A 142 0.27 3.01 -20.33
C GLU A 142 -0.80 3.40 -19.30
N ARG A 143 -0.77 2.77 -18.12
CA ARG A 143 -1.67 3.09 -17.03
C ARG A 143 -1.06 2.80 -15.67
N VAL A 144 -1.64 3.38 -14.64
CA VAL A 144 -1.40 3.02 -13.25
C VAL A 144 -2.65 2.44 -12.63
N GLU A 145 -2.46 1.41 -11.81
CA GLU A 145 -3.50 0.75 -11.05
C GLU A 145 -3.11 0.76 -9.59
N PHE A 146 -4.02 1.17 -8.73
CA PHE A 146 -3.77 1.21 -7.29
C PHE A 146 -5.02 0.88 -6.49
N TRP A 147 -4.84 0.67 -5.20
CA TRP A 147 -5.93 0.48 -4.26
C TRP A 147 -6.30 1.79 -3.56
N ALA A 148 -7.58 2.13 -3.53
CA ALA A 148 -8.15 3.17 -2.68
C ALA A 148 -9.20 2.56 -1.75
N ASP A 149 -9.26 3.03 -0.51
CA ASP A 149 -10.27 2.60 0.46
C ASP A 149 -11.69 3.06 0.08
N ASP A 150 -11.78 4.14 -0.71
CA ASP A 150 -12.99 4.67 -1.35
C ASP A 150 -12.69 4.97 -2.84
N PRO A 151 -12.87 3.98 -3.73
CA PRO A 151 -12.52 4.12 -5.15
C PRO A 151 -13.42 5.13 -5.88
N GLU A 152 -14.68 5.28 -5.47
CA GLU A 152 -15.63 6.23 -6.07
C GLU A 152 -15.18 7.67 -5.81
N ARG A 153 -14.81 7.99 -4.56
CA ARG A 153 -14.22 9.27 -4.22
C ARG A 153 -12.89 9.49 -4.93
N ALA A 154 -12.02 8.49 -4.95
CA ALA A 154 -10.72 8.62 -5.63
C ALA A 154 -10.89 8.98 -7.11
N VAL A 155 -11.73 8.25 -7.84
CA VAL A 155 -12.00 8.47 -9.27
C VAL A 155 -12.61 9.86 -9.50
N ARG A 156 -13.60 10.26 -8.70
CA ARG A 156 -14.21 11.60 -8.80
C ARG A 156 -13.18 12.71 -8.63
N GLU A 157 -12.35 12.63 -7.58
CA GLU A 157 -11.36 13.66 -7.28
C GLU A 157 -10.24 13.71 -8.33
N ILE A 158 -9.83 12.57 -8.91
CA ILE A 158 -8.86 12.54 -10.00
C ILE A 158 -9.47 13.18 -11.24
N ASN A 159 -10.66 12.74 -11.67
CA ASN A 159 -11.29 13.25 -12.89
C ASN A 159 -11.59 14.74 -12.82
N ALA A 160 -11.95 15.27 -11.65
CA ALA A 160 -12.15 16.70 -11.44
C ALA A 160 -10.88 17.56 -11.65
N ARG A 161 -9.70 16.95 -11.75
CA ARG A 161 -8.38 17.63 -11.87
C ARG A 161 -7.60 17.23 -13.12
N THR A 162 -8.08 16.22 -13.86
CA THR A 162 -7.46 15.74 -15.12
C THR A 162 -8.30 16.09 -16.35
N THR A 163 -9.47 16.70 -16.15
CA THR A 163 -10.32 17.27 -17.22
C THR A 163 -9.87 18.70 -17.49
#